data_AF-A0A2D7Y3X9-F1
#
_entry.id   AF-A0A2D7Y3X9-F1
#
_cell.length_a   1.000
_cell.length_b   1.000
_cell.length_c   1.000
_cell.angle_alpha   90.00
_cell.angle_beta   90.00
_cell.angle_gamma   90.00
#
_symmetry.space_group_name_H-M   'P 1'
#
loop_
_entity.id
_entity.type
_entity.pdbx_description
1 polymer ?
#
loop_
_entity_poly.entity_id
_entity_poly.type
_entity_poly.pdbx_seq_one_letter_code
_entity_poly.pdbx_strand_id
1 'polypeptide(L)'
;MTLTGPVEMPILSPWLRVALADETPPAVTWPRNMFITQEKKHFPCGFLTDAQSCAFPPLRAAEVMLDRAEPRPPSATAGLLRQSDCCTTQRNARANPLDRESPGRGPTAMKIRSIIFWTHLGAGLVTGLFVLIMSVTGVLLTYERQMIAWAENAAVERPANDSEPLDLDALVSAARAAGAQDGHVLTLSRNPADAVSVSAGRRNRFLLNPYTGEPLEGAGETTRAAFSRVMRIHRWLAFTGNRNEIGAAINAASNLAFALLILTGLYLWLPRIWKWAFFKLNLFLRPGYPTTKARLYNWHHVAGFWFALPLLAIVLTGAVFSYSWANSLVYAAFGETPGRRATPSEAADEPTAPDAPTSANPASLADLLDQVIAETGQGRRISVTLPSEAETRIRFAVDFGNGVQQERVHTLELARDGSGAVQTIGGTSSSPASQARRYIRFLHTGEVYGLLGQTLAGLASLFAILLVYTGACLGVSRISRMIGQRRASAS
;
A
#
# COMPACT_ATOMS: atom_id res chain seq x y z
N MET A 1 -41.69 -62.57 -2.71
CA MET A 1 -42.74 -61.56 -2.94
C MET A 1 -42.07 -60.19 -2.85
N THR A 2 -41.69 -59.52 -3.96
CA THR A 2 -42.50 -58.56 -4.76
C THR A 2 -43.24 -57.55 -3.85
N LEU A 3 -43.16 -56.21 -3.93
CA LEU A 3 -42.80 -55.23 -4.97
C LEU A 3 -42.65 -53.80 -4.35
N THR A 4 -41.76 -52.98 -4.93
CA THR A 4 -41.88 -51.56 -5.34
C THR A 4 -42.31 -50.41 -4.40
N GLY A 5 -41.59 -49.28 -4.48
CA GLY A 5 -42.16 -47.92 -4.46
C GLY A 5 -41.28 -46.82 -3.81
N PRO A 6 -41.18 -45.59 -4.35
CA PRO A 6 -40.00 -44.72 -4.21
C PRO A 6 -40.08 -43.65 -3.10
N VAL A 7 -38.90 -43.17 -2.68
CA VAL A 7 -38.72 -41.99 -1.81
C VAL A 7 -38.49 -40.74 -2.68
N GLU A 8 -39.29 -39.71 -2.46
CA GLU A 8 -39.21 -38.39 -3.10
C GLU A 8 -37.96 -37.61 -2.66
N MET A 9 -37.28 -36.97 -3.61
CA MET A 9 -36.28 -35.92 -3.37
C MET A 9 -36.79 -34.57 -3.91
N PRO A 10 -36.61 -33.45 -3.19
CA PRO A 10 -36.77 -32.13 -3.77
C PRO A 10 -35.46 -31.61 -4.37
N ILE A 11 -35.44 -31.55 -5.71
CA ILE A 11 -34.98 -30.45 -6.59
C ILE A 11 -33.75 -29.65 -6.12
N LEU A 12 -32.59 -29.97 -6.70
CA LEU A 12 -31.40 -29.11 -6.78
C LEU A 12 -31.32 -28.40 -8.13
N SER A 13 -30.91 -27.12 -8.10
CA SER A 13 -30.80 -26.18 -9.23
C SER A 13 -29.64 -26.45 -10.21
N PRO A 14 -29.68 -25.94 -11.47
CA PRO A 14 -28.91 -26.48 -12.61
C PRO A 14 -27.45 -26.03 -12.77
N TRP A 15 -26.77 -25.47 -11.77
CA TRP A 15 -25.47 -24.80 -11.98
C TRP A 15 -24.21 -25.67 -11.83
N LEU A 16 -24.34 -27.00 -11.83
CA LEU A 16 -23.19 -27.90 -11.61
C LEU A 16 -23.02 -28.99 -12.67
N ARG A 17 -22.95 -28.60 -13.95
CA ARG A 17 -22.32 -29.42 -15.01
C ARG A 17 -21.67 -28.49 -16.03
N VAL A 18 -20.34 -28.42 -16.01
CA VAL A 18 -19.39 -28.34 -17.16
C VAL A 18 -18.05 -27.90 -16.57
N ALA A 19 -17.27 -28.87 -16.12
CA ALA A 19 -15.83 -28.77 -15.97
C ALA A 19 -15.31 -30.18 -16.16
N LEU A 20 -14.81 -30.48 -17.36
CA LEU A 20 -13.90 -31.57 -17.76
C LEU A 20 -14.05 -31.75 -19.29
N ALA A 21 -13.21 -31.07 -20.06
CA ALA A 21 -12.70 -31.57 -21.35
C ALA A 21 -11.59 -30.62 -21.83
N ASP A 22 -10.47 -31.25 -22.12
CA ASP A 22 -9.23 -30.70 -22.65
C ASP A 22 -9.35 -30.39 -24.15
N GLU A 23 -8.29 -29.79 -24.69
CA GLU A 23 -7.91 -29.68 -26.13
C GLU A 23 -8.12 -28.35 -26.90
N THR A 24 -7.05 -28.06 -27.65
CA THR A 24 -6.62 -26.94 -28.50
C THR A 24 -7.66 -26.15 -29.32
N PRO A 25 -7.41 -24.85 -29.62
CA PRO A 25 -8.27 -24.09 -30.55
C PRO A 25 -7.74 -24.11 -32.00
N PRO A 26 -8.60 -24.31 -33.01
CA PRO A 26 -8.29 -23.90 -34.37
C PRO A 26 -8.77 -22.46 -34.65
N ALA A 27 -7.99 -21.78 -35.49
CA ALA A 27 -8.29 -20.46 -36.03
C ALA A 27 -9.47 -20.51 -37.02
N VAL A 28 -10.48 -19.64 -36.86
CA VAL A 28 -11.44 -19.34 -37.94
C VAL A 28 -11.83 -17.86 -37.93
N THR A 29 -11.99 -17.39 -39.15
CA THR A 29 -12.18 -16.07 -39.75
C THR A 29 -13.54 -15.42 -39.45
N TRP A 30 -13.56 -14.08 -39.43
CA TRP A 30 -14.79 -13.28 -39.35
C TRP A 30 -15.32 -12.94 -40.74
N PRO A 31 -16.63 -13.14 -41.03
CA PRO A 31 -17.27 -12.48 -42.15
C PRO A 31 -17.92 -11.15 -41.75
N ARG A 32 -17.83 -10.22 -42.71
CA ARG A 32 -18.43 -8.87 -42.73
C ARG A 32 -19.94 -8.94 -42.98
N ASN A 33 -20.62 -7.91 -42.46
CA ASN A 33 -21.95 -7.40 -42.81
C ASN A 33 -23.20 -8.21 -42.41
N MET A 34 -23.98 -7.67 -41.47
CA MET A 34 -25.44 -7.65 -41.60
C MET A 34 -26.04 -6.44 -40.88
N PHE A 35 -26.80 -5.64 -41.63
CA PHE A 35 -27.54 -4.46 -41.19
C PHE A 35 -28.94 -4.85 -40.65
N ILE A 36 -29.37 -4.13 -39.61
CA ILE A 36 -30.74 -3.68 -39.24
C ILE A 36 -31.83 -4.74 -38.96
N THR A 37 -32.37 -4.71 -37.74
CA THR A 37 -33.75 -4.25 -37.47
C THR A 37 -33.94 -3.95 -35.98
N GLN A 38 -34.50 -2.77 -35.71
CA GLN A 38 -34.95 -2.33 -34.40
C GLN A 38 -36.34 -2.90 -34.10
N GLU A 39 -36.57 -3.33 -32.86
CA GLU A 39 -37.91 -3.31 -32.27
C GLU A 39 -37.89 -2.59 -30.92
N LYS A 40 -38.76 -1.58 -30.82
CA LYS A 40 -39.04 -0.74 -29.66
C LYS A 40 -40.08 -1.42 -28.77
N LYS A 41 -39.89 -1.40 -27.44
CA LYS A 41 -41.01 -1.31 -26.49
C LYS A 41 -40.75 -0.22 -25.46
N HIS A 42 -41.77 0.64 -25.33
CA HIS A 42 -41.87 1.85 -24.52
C HIS A 42 -42.16 1.54 -23.05
N PHE A 43 -41.76 2.45 -22.15
CA PHE A 43 -42.56 3.05 -21.05
C PHE A 43 -41.73 4.19 -20.38
N PRO A 44 -42.34 5.21 -19.72
CA PRO A 44 -42.46 6.54 -20.29
C PRO A 44 -41.63 7.64 -19.59
N CYS A 45 -41.49 8.75 -20.33
CA CYS A 45 -40.87 10.02 -19.97
C CYS A 45 -41.71 10.88 -19.00
N GLY A 46 -40.97 11.73 -18.26
CA GLY A 46 -41.32 13.12 -17.99
C GLY A 46 -40.49 13.69 -16.83
N PHE A 47 -39.91 14.88 -16.86
CA PHE A 47 -39.63 15.89 -17.90
C PHE A 47 -38.83 17.03 -17.20
N LEU A 48 -37.92 17.70 -17.92
CA LEU A 48 -37.33 19.07 -17.75
C LEU A 48 -36.57 19.38 -16.43
N THR A 49 -35.25 19.62 -16.47
CA THR A 49 -34.57 20.93 -16.69
C THR A 49 -35.15 22.08 -15.85
N ASP A 50 -34.36 22.68 -14.94
CA ASP A 50 -33.69 23.95 -15.21
C ASP A 50 -32.81 24.42 -14.04
N ALA A 51 -31.90 25.33 -14.36
CA ALA A 51 -31.07 26.08 -13.44
C ALA A 51 -31.84 27.20 -12.72
N GLN A 52 -31.19 27.75 -11.68
CA GLN A 52 -31.42 29.04 -11.00
C GLN A 52 -32.12 29.03 -9.63
N SER A 53 -31.41 29.68 -8.70
CA SER A 53 -31.90 30.50 -7.59
C SER A 53 -32.89 29.89 -6.60
N CYS A 54 -32.40 29.62 -5.38
CA CYS A 54 -33.19 29.82 -4.15
C CYS A 54 -32.27 30.38 -3.07
N ALA A 55 -32.43 31.67 -2.80
CA ALA A 55 -32.05 32.32 -1.55
C ALA A 55 -33.24 32.26 -0.56
N PHE A 56 -32.97 32.70 0.68
CA PHE A 56 -33.85 32.96 1.84
C PHE A 56 -33.92 31.87 2.93
N PRO A 57 -34.15 32.23 4.21
CA PRO A 57 -33.79 33.45 4.98
C PRO A 57 -33.14 33.10 6.35
N PRO A 58 -32.68 34.08 7.16
CA PRO A 58 -32.31 33.83 8.56
C PRO A 58 -33.53 33.98 9.48
N LEU A 59 -33.80 32.98 10.32
CA LEU A 59 -34.74 33.10 11.43
C LEU A 59 -34.01 33.51 12.71
N ARG A 60 -34.53 34.56 13.34
CA ARG A 60 -34.18 35.07 14.66
C ARG A 60 -35.04 34.37 15.72
N ALA A 61 -34.42 34.25 16.90
CA ALA A 61 -34.99 34.31 18.25
C ALA A 61 -35.93 33.19 18.73
N ALA A 62 -35.49 32.51 19.79
CA ALA A 62 -36.35 32.05 20.87
C ALA A 62 -35.85 32.71 22.16
N GLU A 63 -36.79 33.36 22.87
CA GLU A 63 -36.64 33.97 24.18
C GLU A 63 -36.44 32.91 25.27
N VAL A 64 -35.56 33.19 26.23
CA VAL A 64 -35.76 32.74 27.62
C VAL A 64 -35.48 33.92 28.55
N MET A 65 -36.55 34.23 29.26
CA MET A 65 -36.81 35.19 30.31
C MET A 65 -35.93 34.93 31.55
N LEU A 66 -35.30 35.96 32.10
CA LEU A 66 -35.04 36.09 33.55
C LEU A 66 -34.81 37.56 33.92
N ASP A 67 -35.55 37.92 34.97
CA ASP A 67 -35.85 39.23 35.50
C ASP A 67 -34.77 39.72 36.49
N ARG A 68 -34.45 41.03 36.46
CA ARG A 68 -34.27 41.92 37.64
C ARG A 68 -33.76 43.33 37.28
N ALA A 69 -34.67 44.29 37.42
CA ALA A 69 -34.60 45.57 38.14
C ALA A 69 -33.38 46.54 38.06
N GLU A 70 -33.64 47.68 37.39
CA GLU A 70 -33.37 49.11 37.75
C GLU A 70 -31.94 49.71 37.89
N PRO A 71 -31.75 51.06 37.82
CA PRO A 71 -32.39 52.10 36.99
C PRO A 71 -31.37 53.04 36.25
N ARG A 72 -31.87 53.90 35.34
CA ARG A 72 -31.13 54.98 34.61
C ARG A 72 -30.72 56.15 35.54
N PRO A 73 -29.94 57.15 35.06
CA PRO A 73 -30.54 58.39 34.48
C PRO A 73 -29.67 58.99 33.31
N PRO A 74 -29.96 60.18 32.70
CA PRO A 74 -30.03 60.31 31.23
C PRO A 74 -29.14 61.42 30.62
N SER A 75 -29.40 61.69 29.33
CA SER A 75 -29.19 62.95 28.59
C SER A 75 -27.87 63.13 27.81
N ALA A 76 -28.01 63.21 26.48
CA ALA A 76 -27.55 64.35 25.70
C ALA A 76 -28.16 64.31 24.29
N THR A 77 -28.63 65.47 23.89
CA THR A 77 -29.56 65.80 22.83
C THR A 77 -28.81 66.27 21.57
N ALA A 78 -29.47 66.15 20.42
CA ALA A 78 -29.31 66.99 19.21
C ALA A 78 -27.96 66.88 18.44
N GLY A 79 -27.91 67.00 17.11
CA GLY A 79 -28.91 67.45 16.16
C GLY A 79 -28.51 67.16 14.71
N LEU A 80 -29.51 67.31 13.85
CA LEU A 80 -29.46 67.26 12.39
C LEU A 80 -28.51 68.30 11.77
N LEU A 81 -28.09 68.02 10.52
CA LEU A 81 -27.97 68.89 9.32
C LEU A 81 -27.21 68.03 8.28
N ARG A 82 -27.75 67.45 7.19
CA ARG A 82 -28.50 67.91 5.99
C ARG A 82 -27.71 68.88 5.08
N GLN A 83 -27.52 68.42 3.83
CA GLN A 83 -27.20 69.08 2.53
C GLN A 83 -25.93 68.46 1.89
N SER A 84 -25.95 67.69 0.80
CA SER A 84 -26.38 67.93 -0.60
C SER A 84 -25.64 69.10 -1.27
N ASP A 85 -24.67 68.80 -2.17
CA ASP A 85 -24.77 69.09 -3.62
C ASP A 85 -23.44 69.01 -4.39
N CYS A 86 -23.61 68.68 -5.68
CA CYS A 86 -22.90 69.19 -6.87
C CYS A 86 -21.61 68.54 -7.43
N CYS A 87 -21.88 67.75 -8.49
CA CYS A 87 -21.17 67.54 -9.75
C CYS A 87 -20.18 68.64 -10.22
N THR A 88 -18.99 68.27 -10.74
CA THR A 88 -18.38 68.92 -11.92
C THR A 88 -17.39 67.99 -12.63
N THR A 89 -17.66 67.78 -13.92
CA THR A 89 -16.87 67.09 -14.94
C THR A 89 -15.82 68.04 -15.51
N GLN A 90 -14.56 67.62 -15.70
CA GLN A 90 -13.66 68.30 -16.64
C GLN A 90 -12.85 67.30 -17.46
N ARG A 91 -13.27 67.19 -18.74
CA ARG A 91 -12.46 66.70 -19.86
C ARG A 91 -11.36 67.72 -20.15
N ASN A 92 -10.15 67.25 -20.41
CA ASN A 92 -9.20 67.99 -21.24
C ASN A 92 -8.47 67.02 -22.17
N ALA A 93 -8.74 67.20 -23.47
CA ALA A 93 -8.01 66.59 -24.57
C ALA A 93 -7.00 67.60 -25.09
N ARG A 94 -5.72 67.20 -25.21
CA ARG A 94 -4.79 67.75 -26.20
C ARG A 94 -3.91 66.61 -26.71
N ALA A 95 -3.95 66.41 -28.02
CA ALA A 95 -3.12 65.49 -28.76
C ALA A 95 -1.72 66.07 -28.97
N ASN A 96 -0.71 65.19 -29.03
CA ASN A 96 0.48 65.40 -29.85
C ASN A 96 0.85 64.05 -30.51
N PRO A 97 0.91 63.94 -31.85
CA PRO A 97 1.17 62.70 -32.56
C PRO A 97 2.57 62.71 -33.16
N LEU A 98 3.54 62.02 -32.56
CA LEU A 98 4.75 61.56 -33.24
C LEU A 98 5.28 60.31 -32.51
N ASP A 99 5.23 59.20 -33.21
CA ASP A 99 6.21 58.10 -33.21
C ASP A 99 6.77 57.70 -31.84
N ARG A 100 6.03 56.84 -31.14
CA ARG A 100 6.64 55.88 -30.23
C ARG A 100 6.49 54.50 -30.81
N GLU A 101 7.61 54.01 -31.34
CA GLU A 101 7.84 52.61 -31.64
C GLU A 101 7.19 51.71 -30.58
N SER A 102 6.36 50.79 -31.06
CA SER A 102 5.92 49.65 -30.29
C SER A 102 7.16 48.93 -29.76
N PRO A 103 7.38 48.83 -28.43
CA PRO A 103 8.43 47.96 -27.95
C PRO A 103 7.97 46.55 -28.31
N GLY A 104 8.65 45.97 -29.31
CA GLY A 104 8.47 44.61 -29.73
C GLY A 104 8.32 43.72 -28.50
N ARG A 105 7.21 43.00 -28.43
CA ARG A 105 6.96 41.97 -27.43
C ARG A 105 7.96 40.84 -27.70
N GLY A 106 9.21 41.05 -27.29
CA GLY A 106 10.22 40.01 -27.26
C GLY A 106 9.67 38.82 -26.46
N PRO A 107 10.07 37.58 -26.80
CA PRO A 107 9.56 36.39 -26.12
C PRO A 107 9.76 36.56 -24.62
N THR A 108 8.67 36.73 -23.87
CA THR A 108 8.72 36.85 -22.42
C THR A 108 9.29 35.55 -21.89
N ALA A 109 10.57 35.56 -21.51
CA ALA A 109 11.22 34.43 -20.86
C ALA A 109 10.33 33.98 -19.69
N MET A 110 9.74 32.79 -19.81
CA MET A 110 8.88 32.28 -18.76
C MET A 110 9.69 32.12 -17.49
N LYS A 111 9.24 32.75 -16.39
CA LYS A 111 9.87 32.60 -15.08
C LYS A 111 9.93 31.11 -14.73
N ILE A 112 11.10 30.58 -14.36
CA ILE A 112 11.35 29.16 -14.06
C ILE A 112 10.25 28.54 -13.18
N ARG A 113 9.83 29.24 -12.12
CA ARG A 113 8.74 28.80 -11.23
C ARG A 113 7.40 28.57 -11.94
N SER A 114 7.10 29.34 -12.99
CA SER A 114 5.91 29.15 -13.81
C SER A 114 6.00 27.85 -14.63
N ILE A 115 7.16 27.57 -15.21
CA ILE A 115 7.41 26.32 -15.95
C ILE A 115 7.20 25.14 -15.01
N ILE A 116 7.88 25.15 -13.84
CA ILE A 116 7.76 24.10 -12.82
C ILE A 116 6.31 23.94 -12.38
N PHE A 117 5.57 25.03 -12.16
CA PHE A 117 4.16 24.97 -11.80
C PHE A 117 3.30 24.26 -12.86
N TRP A 118 3.46 24.61 -14.14
CA TRP A 118 2.69 24.00 -15.22
C TRP A 118 3.07 22.54 -15.46
N THR A 119 4.36 22.21 -15.37
CA THR A 119 4.83 20.83 -15.45
C THR A 119 4.30 20.00 -14.28
N HIS A 120 4.34 20.51 -13.04
CA HIS A 120 3.79 19.85 -11.87
C HIS A 120 2.27 19.61 -12.02
N LEU A 121 1.53 20.63 -12.45
CA LEU A 121 0.10 20.52 -12.68
C LEU A 121 -0.23 19.47 -13.75
N GLY A 122 0.45 19.51 -14.90
CA GLY A 122 0.24 18.59 -16.01
C GLY A 122 0.60 17.16 -15.64
N ALA A 123 1.79 16.94 -15.06
CA ALA A 123 2.24 15.63 -14.63
C ALA A 123 1.32 15.04 -13.55
N GLY A 124 0.85 15.86 -12.60
CA GLY A 124 -0.08 15.44 -11.55
C GLY A 124 -1.44 15.00 -12.10
N LEU A 125 -1.97 15.70 -13.10
CA LEU A 125 -3.24 15.31 -13.75
C LEU A 125 -3.10 14.04 -14.60
N VAL A 126 -1.99 13.86 -15.30
CA VAL A 126 -1.75 12.67 -16.15
C VAL A 126 -1.51 11.42 -15.32
N THR A 127 -0.69 11.53 -14.27
CA THR A 127 -0.26 10.36 -13.47
C THR A 127 -1.10 10.11 -12.23
N GLY A 128 -1.94 11.07 -11.84
CA GLY A 128 -2.70 11.04 -10.60
C GLY A 128 -3.55 9.79 -10.43
N LEU A 129 -4.19 9.28 -11.49
CA LEU A 129 -5.00 8.05 -11.41
C LEU A 129 -4.16 6.83 -10.99
N PHE A 130 -2.97 6.66 -11.56
CA PHE A 130 -2.11 5.52 -11.25
C PHE A 130 -1.48 5.67 -9.85
N VAL A 131 -1.08 6.90 -9.49
CA VAL A 131 -0.62 7.21 -8.12
C VAL A 131 -1.73 6.94 -7.11
N LEU A 132 -2.98 7.27 -7.41
CA LEU A 132 -4.14 6.97 -6.57
C LEU A 132 -4.30 5.46 -6.35
N ILE A 133 -4.25 4.66 -7.43
CA ILE A 133 -4.35 3.20 -7.34
C ILE A 133 -3.22 2.63 -6.49
N MET A 134 -1.97 3.06 -6.72
CA MET A 134 -0.81 2.63 -5.92
C MET A 134 -0.95 3.03 -4.45
N SER A 135 -1.46 4.23 -4.18
CA SER A 135 -1.64 4.73 -2.81
C SER A 135 -2.75 4.00 -2.06
N VAL A 136 -3.91 3.77 -2.71
CA VAL A 136 -5.02 2.99 -2.13
C VAL A 136 -4.56 1.56 -1.83
N THR A 137 -3.91 0.91 -2.78
CA THR A 137 -3.38 -0.44 -2.57
C THR A 137 -2.27 -0.48 -1.52
N GLY A 138 -1.43 0.57 -1.41
CA GLY A 138 -0.42 0.71 -0.36
C GLY A 138 -1.03 0.82 1.05
N VAL A 139 -2.11 1.58 1.20
CA VAL A 139 -2.87 1.63 2.47
C VAL A 139 -3.40 0.24 2.83
N LEU A 140 -4.01 -0.46 1.87
CA LEU A 140 -4.53 -1.82 2.12
C LEU A 140 -3.42 -2.78 2.56
N LEU A 141 -2.23 -2.71 1.95
CA LEU A 141 -1.10 -3.60 2.24
C LEU A 141 -0.35 -3.27 3.53
N THR A 142 -0.69 -2.18 4.23
CA THR A 142 0.09 -1.68 5.40
C THR A 142 0.27 -2.73 6.48
N TYR A 143 -0.79 -3.50 6.77
CA TYR A 143 -0.80 -4.55 7.79
C TYR A 143 -1.10 -5.95 7.21
N GLU A 144 -0.76 -6.18 5.93
CA GLU A 144 -1.02 -7.45 5.22
C GLU A 144 -0.61 -8.66 6.07
N ARG A 145 0.61 -8.66 6.61
CA ARG A 145 1.15 -9.81 7.37
C ARG A 145 0.41 -10.04 8.68
N GLN A 146 0.06 -8.97 9.39
CA GLN A 146 -0.70 -9.05 10.64
C GLN A 146 -2.10 -9.56 10.40
N MET A 147 -2.75 -9.10 9.33
CA MET A 147 -4.11 -9.54 8.98
C MET A 147 -4.14 -10.99 8.50
N ILE A 148 -3.13 -11.43 7.74
CA ILE A 148 -2.97 -12.84 7.35
C ILE A 148 -2.72 -13.69 8.60
N ALA A 149 -1.77 -13.32 9.46
CA ALA A 149 -1.48 -14.06 10.68
C ALA A 149 -2.71 -14.14 11.61
N TRP A 150 -3.46 -13.05 11.76
CA TRP A 150 -4.72 -13.04 12.51
C TRP A 150 -5.74 -14.00 11.92
N ALA A 151 -5.92 -14.02 10.59
CA ALA A 151 -6.85 -14.93 9.92
C ALA A 151 -6.40 -16.40 9.99
N GLU A 152 -5.09 -16.68 9.93
CA GLU A 152 -4.53 -18.02 10.12
C GLU A 152 -4.77 -18.51 11.56
N ASN A 153 -4.47 -17.67 12.56
CA ASN A 153 -4.61 -18.03 13.97
C ASN A 153 -6.07 -18.09 14.44
N ALA A 154 -6.99 -17.35 13.80
CA ALA A 154 -8.42 -17.42 14.10
C ALA A 154 -9.05 -18.80 13.75
N ALA A 155 -8.39 -19.60 12.91
CA ALA A 155 -8.82 -20.95 12.58
C ALA A 155 -8.35 -21.99 13.61
N VAL A 156 -7.51 -21.61 14.59
CA VAL A 156 -7.04 -22.52 15.63
C VAL A 156 -8.15 -22.72 16.65
N GLU A 157 -8.68 -23.93 16.73
CA GLU A 157 -9.59 -24.33 17.81
C GLU A 157 -8.79 -24.62 19.08
N ARG A 158 -9.02 -23.81 20.12
CA ARG A 158 -8.39 -24.00 21.43
C ARG A 158 -9.21 -24.98 22.27
N PRO A 159 -8.58 -26.03 22.84
CA PRO A 159 -9.27 -26.95 23.73
C PRO A 159 -9.84 -26.25 24.97
N ALA A 160 -10.98 -26.72 25.47
CA ALA A 160 -11.66 -26.13 26.63
C ALA A 160 -10.91 -26.36 27.96
N ASN A 161 -10.01 -27.34 28.01
CA ASN A 161 -9.38 -27.82 29.24
C ASN A 161 -8.02 -27.19 29.54
N ASP A 162 -7.69 -26.01 28.98
CA ASP A 162 -6.38 -25.36 29.10
C ASP A 162 -5.19 -26.30 28.82
N SER A 163 -5.37 -27.28 27.93
CA SER A 163 -4.31 -28.21 27.55
C SER A 163 -3.16 -27.46 26.92
N GLU A 164 -1.93 -27.85 27.25
CA GLU A 164 -0.74 -27.28 26.63
C GLU A 164 -0.66 -27.68 25.15
N PRO A 165 -0.12 -26.80 24.28
CA PRO A 165 0.22 -27.15 22.91
C PRO A 165 1.14 -28.38 22.84
N LEU A 166 1.08 -29.10 21.72
CA LEU A 166 1.94 -30.24 21.44
C LEU A 166 3.41 -29.84 21.43
N ASP A 167 4.27 -30.74 21.90
CA ASP A 167 5.71 -30.60 21.78
C ASP A 167 6.19 -30.70 20.32
N LEU A 168 7.47 -30.38 20.10
CA LEU A 168 8.00 -30.37 18.74
C LEU A 168 8.00 -31.77 18.10
N ASP A 169 8.22 -32.84 18.87
CA ASP A 169 8.24 -34.21 18.35
C ASP A 169 6.85 -34.66 17.86
N ALA A 170 5.79 -34.34 18.62
CA ALA A 170 4.41 -34.60 18.24
C ALA A 170 4.01 -33.76 17.03
N LEU A 171 4.40 -32.47 16.98
CA LEU A 171 4.14 -31.60 15.83
C LEU A 171 4.85 -32.08 14.55
N VAL A 172 6.10 -32.55 14.66
CA VAL A 172 6.83 -33.13 13.52
C VAL A 172 6.19 -34.44 13.07
N SER A 173 5.76 -35.29 14.00
CA SER A 173 5.04 -36.52 13.68
C SER A 173 3.72 -36.23 12.97
N ALA A 174 2.95 -35.27 13.45
CA ALA A 174 1.71 -34.81 12.82
C ALA A 174 1.97 -34.19 11.44
N ALA A 175 3.02 -33.39 11.29
CA ALA A 175 3.42 -32.82 10.01
C ALA A 175 3.77 -33.90 8.98
N ARG A 176 4.51 -34.94 9.38
CA ARG A 176 4.84 -36.09 8.52
C ARG A 176 3.59 -36.87 8.14
N ALA A 177 2.67 -37.11 9.09
CA ALA A 177 1.38 -37.74 8.81
C ALA A 177 0.53 -36.93 7.81
N ALA A 178 0.63 -35.60 7.85
CA ALA A 178 0.01 -34.69 6.89
C ALA A 178 0.77 -34.53 5.55
N GLY A 179 1.85 -35.30 5.33
CA GLY A 179 2.60 -35.33 4.08
C GLY A 179 3.86 -34.45 4.03
N ALA A 180 4.36 -33.97 5.18
CA ALA A 180 5.68 -33.36 5.23
C ALA A 180 6.79 -34.39 4.97
N GLN A 181 7.85 -33.96 4.28
CA GLN A 181 9.01 -34.77 3.93
C GLN A 181 10.26 -34.17 4.56
N ASP A 182 11.35 -34.93 4.54
CA ASP A 182 12.65 -34.46 5.00
C ASP A 182 13.09 -33.22 4.20
N GLY A 183 13.73 -32.28 4.88
CA GLY A 183 14.09 -30.97 4.31
C GLY A 183 12.94 -29.95 4.26
N HIS A 184 11.69 -30.32 4.56
CA HIS A 184 10.63 -29.34 4.79
C HIS A 184 10.91 -28.52 6.06
N VAL A 185 10.37 -27.31 6.14
CA VAL A 185 10.63 -26.41 7.26
C VAL A 185 9.36 -26.24 8.09
N LEU A 186 9.42 -26.63 9.37
CA LEU A 186 8.41 -26.31 10.36
C LEU A 186 8.75 -24.96 10.99
N THR A 187 7.80 -24.03 11.07
CA THR A 187 7.99 -22.72 11.71
C THR A 187 7.01 -22.57 12.87
N LEU A 188 7.58 -22.42 14.06
CA LEU A 188 6.90 -22.12 15.32
C LEU A 188 6.90 -20.61 15.56
N SER A 189 5.77 -20.09 16.04
CA SER A 189 5.66 -18.71 16.49
C SER A 189 6.03 -18.59 17.97
N ARG A 190 6.42 -17.39 18.42
CA ARG A 190 6.71 -17.13 19.85
C ARG A 190 5.55 -17.46 20.78
N ASN A 191 4.32 -17.25 20.32
CA ASN A 191 3.14 -17.73 21.03
C ASN A 191 2.90 -19.19 20.63
N PRO A 192 3.06 -20.17 21.54
CA PRO A 192 2.90 -21.58 21.20
C PRO A 192 1.44 -21.95 20.86
N ALA A 193 0.48 -21.08 21.16
CA ALA A 193 -0.93 -21.24 20.79
C ALA A 193 -1.25 -20.79 19.35
N ASP A 194 -0.30 -20.22 18.61
CA ASP A 194 -0.50 -19.80 17.23
C ASP A 194 -0.35 -21.01 16.27
N ALA A 195 -0.93 -20.91 15.07
CA ALA A 195 -0.86 -21.97 14.07
C ALA A 195 0.59 -22.29 13.68
N VAL A 196 0.92 -23.59 13.59
CA VAL A 196 2.24 -24.06 13.18
C VAL A 196 2.29 -24.14 11.67
N SER A 197 3.33 -23.57 11.07
CA SER A 197 3.47 -23.52 9.62
C SER A 197 4.42 -24.59 9.10
N VAL A 198 3.99 -25.37 8.11
CA VAL A 198 4.85 -26.34 7.42
C VAL A 198 5.08 -25.87 5.98
N SER A 199 6.32 -25.57 5.63
CA SER A 199 6.70 -25.14 4.28
C SER A 199 7.33 -26.30 3.50
N ALA A 200 6.61 -26.78 2.49
CA ALA A 200 7.06 -27.74 1.50
C ALA A 200 7.59 -27.01 0.25
N GLY A 201 8.87 -26.60 0.31
CA GLY A 201 9.51 -25.81 -0.75
C GLY A 201 9.01 -24.36 -0.84
N ARG A 202 9.01 -23.78 -2.05
CA ARG A 202 8.74 -22.34 -2.26
C ARG A 202 7.26 -21.95 -2.34
N ARG A 203 6.37 -22.89 -2.64
CA ARG A 203 4.97 -22.59 -2.98
C ARG A 203 3.94 -23.37 -2.18
N ASN A 204 4.31 -24.52 -1.63
CA ASN A 204 3.39 -25.34 -0.88
C ASN A 204 3.61 -25.11 0.61
N ARG A 205 2.57 -24.67 1.31
CA ARG A 205 2.58 -24.44 2.76
C ARG A 205 1.22 -24.84 3.29
N PHE A 206 1.22 -25.64 4.34
CA PHE A 206 0.01 -25.94 5.12
C PHE A 206 0.22 -25.55 6.57
N LEU A 207 -0.88 -25.46 7.31
CA LEU A 207 -0.92 -25.07 8.70
C LEU A 207 -1.39 -26.25 9.54
N LEU A 208 -0.87 -26.38 10.76
CA LEU A 208 -1.28 -27.37 11.74
C LEU A 208 -1.86 -26.68 12.97
N ASN A 209 -2.85 -27.31 13.57
CA ASN A 209 -3.34 -26.93 14.88
C ASN A 209 -2.26 -27.26 15.93
N PRO A 210 -1.81 -26.29 16.74
CA PRO A 210 -0.77 -26.52 17.74
C PRO A 210 -1.19 -27.49 18.86
N TYR A 211 -2.49 -27.73 19.06
CA TYR A 211 -3.00 -28.61 20.13
C TYR A 211 -3.32 -30.03 19.66
N THR A 212 -3.84 -30.19 18.44
CA THR A 212 -4.26 -31.51 17.92
C THR A 212 -3.30 -32.08 16.88
N GLY A 213 -2.45 -31.24 16.28
CA GLY A 213 -1.59 -31.61 15.16
C GLY A 213 -2.35 -31.77 13.84
N GLU A 214 -3.67 -31.56 13.82
CA GLU A 214 -4.47 -31.71 12.61
C GLU A 214 -4.24 -30.57 11.61
N PRO A 215 -4.27 -30.83 10.29
CA PRO A 215 -4.17 -29.79 9.28
C PRO A 215 -5.31 -28.78 9.35
N LEU A 216 -4.98 -27.49 9.37
CA LEU A 216 -5.93 -26.39 9.29
C LEU A 216 -6.22 -26.07 7.81
N GLU A 217 -7.10 -26.84 7.18
CA GLU A 217 -7.47 -26.66 5.78
C GLU A 217 -8.11 -25.28 5.53
N GLY A 218 -7.63 -24.57 4.51
CA GLY A 218 -8.16 -23.26 4.11
C GLY A 218 -7.88 -22.10 5.09
N ALA A 219 -7.17 -22.35 6.21
CA ALA A 219 -6.90 -21.31 7.20
C ALA A 219 -6.13 -20.12 6.61
N GLY A 220 -6.75 -18.94 6.68
CA GLY A 220 -6.23 -17.69 6.13
C GLY A 220 -6.14 -17.63 4.59
N GLU A 221 -6.59 -18.65 3.85
CA GLU A 221 -6.42 -18.75 2.39
C GLU A 221 -7.12 -17.59 1.65
N THR A 222 -8.36 -17.30 2.01
CA THR A 222 -9.17 -16.22 1.42
C THR A 222 -8.51 -14.85 1.63
N THR A 223 -8.05 -14.59 2.85
CA THR A 223 -7.34 -13.36 3.23
C THR A 223 -6.03 -13.23 2.46
N ARG A 224 -5.23 -14.30 2.39
CA ARG A 224 -3.97 -14.34 1.62
C ARG A 224 -4.21 -14.12 0.12
N ALA A 225 -5.26 -14.74 -0.44
CA ALA A 225 -5.63 -14.56 -1.84
C ALA A 225 -6.06 -13.11 -2.15
N ALA A 226 -6.83 -12.49 -1.24
CA ALA A 226 -7.21 -11.08 -1.35
C ALA A 226 -6.00 -10.15 -1.34
N PHE A 227 -5.08 -10.31 -0.38
CA PHE A 227 -3.84 -9.52 -0.34
C PHE A 227 -2.92 -9.76 -1.53
N SER A 228 -2.78 -11.01 -1.97
CA SER A 228 -2.06 -11.35 -3.20
C SER A 228 -2.64 -10.61 -4.41
N ARG A 229 -3.96 -10.47 -4.50
CA ARG A 229 -4.62 -9.68 -5.56
C ARG A 229 -4.30 -8.19 -5.45
N VAL A 230 -4.41 -7.60 -4.26
CA VAL A 230 -4.05 -6.20 -4.01
C VAL A 230 -2.58 -5.94 -4.38
N MET A 231 -1.67 -6.84 -3.99
CA MET A 231 -0.24 -6.74 -4.30
C MET A 231 0.06 -6.84 -5.80
N ARG A 232 -0.68 -7.67 -6.56
CA ARG A 232 -0.57 -7.71 -8.03
C ARG A 232 -1.01 -6.40 -8.68
N ILE A 233 -2.08 -5.79 -8.18
CA ILE A 233 -2.54 -4.47 -8.65
C ILE A 233 -1.51 -3.39 -8.30
N HIS A 234 -0.99 -3.38 -7.07
CA HIS A 234 0.00 -2.42 -6.59
C HIS A 234 1.29 -2.45 -7.43
N ARG A 235 1.77 -3.66 -7.77
CA ARG A 235 3.04 -3.84 -8.49
C ARG A 235 2.91 -3.71 -10.00
N TRP A 236 1.83 -4.22 -10.58
CA TRP A 236 1.75 -4.46 -12.03
C TRP A 236 0.44 -4.00 -12.67
N LEU A 237 -0.47 -3.34 -11.95
CA LEU A 237 -1.84 -3.06 -12.41
C LEU A 237 -2.54 -4.30 -13.00
N ALA A 238 -2.28 -5.46 -12.41
CA ALA A 238 -2.84 -6.73 -12.85
C ALA A 238 -4.12 -7.05 -12.06
N PHE A 239 -5.28 -6.78 -12.68
CA PHE A 239 -6.61 -7.05 -12.11
C PHE A 239 -7.05 -8.51 -12.30
N THR A 240 -6.55 -9.16 -13.34
CA THR A 240 -6.80 -10.55 -13.72
C THR A 240 -5.49 -11.27 -14.04
N GLY A 241 -5.47 -12.60 -13.88
CA GLY A 241 -4.32 -13.42 -14.22
C GLY A 241 -3.04 -13.08 -13.45
N ASN A 242 -1.90 -13.32 -14.13
CA ASN A 242 -0.55 -13.14 -13.62
C ASN A 242 -0.03 -11.71 -13.93
N ARG A 243 1.29 -11.55 -14.05
CA ARG A 243 1.94 -10.26 -14.25
C ARG A 243 1.51 -9.60 -15.57
N ASN A 244 1.19 -8.29 -15.51
CA ASN A 244 0.91 -7.43 -16.66
C ASN A 244 2.11 -6.50 -16.90
N GLU A 245 2.87 -6.70 -17.98
CA GLU A 245 4.08 -5.93 -18.28
C GLU A 245 3.79 -4.46 -18.60
N ILE A 246 2.71 -4.18 -19.34
CA ILE A 246 2.30 -2.80 -19.66
C ILE A 246 1.91 -2.08 -18.37
N GLY A 247 1.10 -2.74 -17.53
CA GLY A 247 0.71 -2.20 -16.23
C GLY A 247 1.89 -1.97 -15.30
N ALA A 248 2.88 -2.88 -15.29
CA ALA A 248 4.13 -2.70 -14.56
C ALA A 248 4.93 -1.49 -15.05
N ALA A 249 5.03 -1.29 -16.37
CA ALA A 249 5.71 -0.12 -16.94
C ALA A 249 4.99 1.20 -16.61
N ILE A 250 3.65 1.22 -16.66
CA ILE A 250 2.84 2.38 -16.28
C ILE A 250 3.03 2.73 -14.81
N ASN A 251 2.98 1.74 -13.91
CA ASN A 251 3.22 1.97 -12.48
C ASN A 251 4.65 2.48 -12.23
N ALA A 252 5.64 1.88 -12.88
CA ALA A 252 7.04 2.30 -12.76
C ALA A 252 7.23 3.76 -13.21
N ALA A 253 6.67 4.15 -14.37
CA ALA A 253 6.74 5.51 -14.89
C ALA A 253 5.98 6.51 -13.99
N SER A 254 4.80 6.11 -13.50
CA SER A 254 3.99 6.92 -12.58
C SER A 254 4.68 7.12 -11.24
N ASN A 255 5.42 6.12 -10.74
CA ASN A 255 6.23 6.23 -9.53
C ASN A 255 7.37 7.25 -9.69
N LEU A 256 8.09 7.24 -10.82
CA LEU A 256 9.12 8.25 -11.10
C LEU A 256 8.52 9.65 -11.27
N ALA A 257 7.40 9.77 -12.00
CA ALA A 257 6.69 11.03 -12.12
C ALA A 257 6.22 11.54 -10.75
N PHE A 258 5.78 10.66 -9.86
CA PHE A 258 5.40 11.03 -8.51
C PHE A 258 6.59 11.49 -7.67
N ALA A 259 7.76 10.86 -7.79
CA ALA A 259 9.00 11.36 -7.19
C ALA A 259 9.33 12.78 -7.66
N LEU A 260 9.23 13.05 -8.97
CA LEU A 260 9.42 14.39 -9.53
C LEU A 260 8.35 15.38 -9.05
N LEU A 261 7.10 14.94 -8.89
CA LEU A 261 6.02 15.76 -8.34
C LEU A 261 6.30 16.15 -6.88
N ILE A 262 6.84 15.26 -6.06
CA ILE A 262 7.24 15.57 -4.68
C ILE A 262 8.36 16.63 -4.67
N LEU A 263 9.40 16.44 -5.49
CA LEU A 263 10.52 17.39 -5.56
C LEU A 263 10.09 18.77 -6.07
N THR A 264 9.33 18.80 -7.17
CA THR A 264 8.79 20.05 -7.72
C THR A 264 7.76 20.69 -6.79
N GLY A 265 6.96 19.88 -6.09
CA GLY A 265 6.01 20.31 -5.08
C GLY A 265 6.71 20.98 -3.90
N LEU A 266 7.80 20.41 -3.41
CA LEU A 266 8.61 21.00 -2.33
C LEU A 266 9.22 22.35 -2.76
N TYR A 267 9.73 22.43 -3.99
CA TYR A 267 10.20 23.71 -4.55
C TYR A 267 9.07 24.75 -4.67
N LEU A 268 7.88 24.34 -5.12
CA LEU A 268 6.72 25.22 -5.24
C LEU A 268 6.11 25.60 -3.88
N TRP A 269 6.30 24.77 -2.86
CA TRP A 269 5.84 25.02 -1.50
C TRP A 269 6.62 26.17 -0.84
N LEU A 270 7.92 26.31 -1.16
CA LEU A 270 8.75 27.39 -0.65
C LEU A 270 8.13 28.76 -0.98
N PRO A 271 7.95 29.63 0.03
CA PRO A 271 7.29 30.91 -0.14
C PRO A 271 8.16 31.85 -0.98
N ARG A 272 7.52 32.61 -1.88
CA ARG A 272 8.22 33.67 -2.64
C ARG A 272 8.70 34.81 -1.74
N ILE A 273 7.98 35.03 -0.64
CA ILE A 273 8.25 36.06 0.35
C ILE A 273 8.40 35.34 1.69
N TRP A 274 9.61 35.36 2.24
CA TRP A 274 9.95 34.72 3.51
C TRP A 274 9.40 35.53 4.69
N LYS A 275 8.08 35.41 4.94
CA LYS A 275 7.43 35.93 6.15
C LYS A 275 6.79 34.78 6.91
N TRP A 276 6.96 34.80 8.23
CA TRP A 276 6.47 33.74 9.12
C TRP A 276 4.96 33.50 9.03
N ALA A 277 4.17 34.57 8.79
CA ALA A 277 2.73 34.45 8.60
C ALA A 277 2.34 33.58 7.39
N PHE A 278 3.04 33.72 6.24
CA PHE A 278 2.79 32.90 5.05
C PHE A 278 3.29 31.47 5.22
N PHE A 279 4.40 31.29 5.95
CA PHE A 279 4.92 29.97 6.26
C PHE A 279 3.95 29.19 7.16
N LYS A 280 3.47 29.81 8.24
CA LYS A 280 2.46 29.25 9.15
C LYS A 280 1.12 28.92 8.47
N LEU A 281 0.78 29.56 7.36
CA LEU A 281 -0.43 29.28 6.59
C LEU A 281 -0.35 27.96 5.82
N ASN A 282 0.86 27.53 5.45
CA ASN A 282 1.09 26.32 4.66
C ASN A 282 1.53 25.11 5.52
N LEU A 283 1.77 25.32 6.82
CA LEU A 283 2.25 24.30 7.75
C LEU A 283 1.12 23.65 8.56
N PHE A 284 0.04 24.38 8.85
CA PHE A 284 -1.04 23.90 9.71
C PHE A 284 -2.39 23.95 9.00
N LEU A 285 -3.24 22.96 9.29
CA LEU A 285 -4.65 23.00 8.93
C LEU A 285 -5.34 24.11 9.71
N ARG A 286 -6.16 24.92 9.04
CA ARG A 286 -6.98 25.95 9.71
C ARG A 286 -8.47 25.70 9.47
N PRO A 287 -9.32 25.94 10.48
CA PRO A 287 -10.76 26.00 10.27
C PRO A 287 -11.15 27.32 9.58
N GLY A 288 -12.36 27.36 8.99
CA GLY A 288 -12.99 28.62 8.56
C GLY A 288 -12.61 29.15 7.18
N TYR A 289 -12.28 28.29 6.21
CA TYR A 289 -12.01 28.77 4.84
C TYR A 289 -13.27 29.28 4.12
N PRO A 290 -13.22 30.46 3.48
CA PRO A 290 -14.38 31.06 2.81
C PRO A 290 -14.78 30.34 1.52
N THR A 291 -13.89 29.52 0.95
CA THR A 291 -14.17 28.76 -0.28
C THR A 291 -13.59 27.36 -0.21
N THR A 292 -14.26 26.40 -0.87
CA THR A 292 -13.76 25.03 -1.04
C THR A 292 -12.36 25.01 -1.67
N LYS A 293 -12.11 25.88 -2.64
CA LYS A 293 -10.80 26.01 -3.30
C LYS A 293 -9.69 26.39 -2.32
N ALA A 294 -9.93 27.36 -1.43
CA ALA A 294 -8.96 27.77 -0.42
C ALA A 294 -8.65 26.64 0.57
N ARG A 295 -9.68 25.87 0.96
CA ARG A 295 -9.54 24.69 1.81
C ARG A 295 -8.68 23.61 1.15
N LEU A 296 -9.03 23.20 -0.08
CA LEU A 296 -8.26 22.19 -0.83
C LEU A 296 -6.82 22.64 -1.08
N TYR A 297 -6.60 23.94 -1.33
CA TYR A 297 -5.25 24.50 -1.47
C TYR A 297 -4.44 24.34 -0.18
N ASN A 298 -5.00 24.68 0.98
CA ASN A 298 -4.30 24.48 2.25
C ASN A 298 -4.05 23.00 2.54
N TRP A 299 -5.05 22.13 2.36
CA TRP A 299 -4.89 20.68 2.56
C TRP A 299 -3.77 20.11 1.69
N HIS A 300 -3.69 20.50 0.42
CA HIS A 300 -2.63 20.07 -0.48
C HIS A 300 -1.24 20.52 -0.02
N HIS A 301 -1.11 21.77 0.47
CA HIS A 301 0.18 22.30 0.94
C HIS A 301 0.62 21.68 2.27
N VAL A 302 -0.30 21.52 3.22
CA VAL A 302 -0.02 20.93 4.53
C VAL A 302 0.35 19.46 4.37
N ALA A 303 -0.46 18.68 3.65
CA ALA A 303 -0.16 17.28 3.37
C ALA A 303 1.16 17.15 2.59
N GLY A 304 1.36 18.00 1.58
CA GLY A 304 2.55 17.98 0.74
C GLY A 304 3.82 18.23 1.55
N PHE A 305 3.80 19.15 2.51
CA PHE A 305 4.95 19.44 3.35
C PHE A 305 5.25 18.30 4.33
N TRP A 306 4.28 17.90 5.15
CA TRP A 306 4.50 16.93 6.22
C TRP A 306 4.82 15.53 5.71
N PHE A 307 4.28 15.16 4.55
CA PHE A 307 4.48 13.83 3.97
C PHE A 307 5.46 13.81 2.80
N ALA A 308 6.06 14.94 2.40
CA ALA A 308 7.06 14.96 1.33
C ALA A 308 8.21 13.99 1.61
N LEU A 309 8.80 14.03 2.80
CA LEU A 309 9.95 13.20 3.13
C LEU A 309 9.58 11.69 3.24
N PRO A 310 8.54 11.29 4.00
CA PRO A 310 8.07 9.91 3.99
C PRO A 310 7.72 9.39 2.59
N LEU A 311 6.98 10.18 1.79
CA LEU A 311 6.61 9.79 0.44
C LEU A 311 7.82 9.68 -0.48
N LEU A 312 8.78 10.59 -0.36
CA LEU A 312 10.01 10.55 -1.14
C LEU A 312 10.79 9.25 -0.85
N ALA A 313 10.90 8.85 0.42
CA ALA A 313 11.53 7.59 0.80
C ALA A 313 10.79 6.37 0.18
N ILE A 314 9.45 6.37 0.22
CA ILE A 314 8.63 5.28 -0.34
C ILE A 314 8.77 5.19 -1.87
N VAL A 315 8.71 6.30 -2.60
CA VAL A 315 8.78 6.26 -4.08
C VAL A 315 10.19 5.98 -4.59
N LEU A 316 11.24 6.44 -3.89
CA LEU A 316 12.63 6.14 -4.24
C LEU A 316 12.95 4.66 -4.02
N THR A 317 12.50 4.09 -2.90
CA THR A 317 12.61 2.64 -2.65
C THR A 317 11.77 1.83 -3.65
N GLY A 318 10.58 2.31 -4.03
CA GLY A 318 9.74 1.71 -5.07
C GLY A 318 10.41 1.68 -6.46
N ALA A 319 11.21 2.71 -6.79
CA ALA A 319 11.97 2.75 -8.04
C ALA A 319 13.02 1.62 -8.10
N VAL A 320 13.64 1.28 -6.98
CA VAL A 320 14.62 0.17 -6.88
C VAL A 320 13.98 -1.20 -7.12
N PHE A 321 12.67 -1.39 -6.91
CA PHE A 321 11.97 -2.62 -7.28
C PHE A 321 11.54 -2.64 -8.75
N SER A 322 11.34 -1.46 -9.33
CA SER A 322 10.75 -1.30 -10.66
C SER A 322 11.81 -1.28 -11.77
N TYR A 323 13.02 -0.79 -11.47
CA TYR A 323 14.06 -0.56 -12.45
C TYR A 323 15.36 -1.28 -12.11
N SER A 324 15.91 -1.99 -13.10
CA SER A 324 17.22 -2.64 -12.99
C SER A 324 18.33 -1.62 -12.76
N TRP A 325 18.32 -0.46 -13.43
CA TRP A 325 19.32 0.59 -13.25
C TRP A 325 19.33 1.14 -11.81
N ALA A 326 18.15 1.31 -11.20
CA ALA A 326 18.03 1.80 -9.82
C ALA A 326 18.57 0.77 -8.84
N ASN A 327 18.30 -0.51 -9.09
CA ASN A 327 18.93 -1.58 -8.34
C ASN A 327 20.45 -1.62 -8.52
N SER A 328 20.94 -1.54 -9.76
CA SER A 328 22.38 -1.53 -10.04
C SER A 328 23.09 -0.37 -9.35
N LEU A 329 22.45 0.80 -9.24
CA LEU A 329 22.99 1.94 -8.50
C LEU A 329 23.18 1.63 -7.01
N VAL A 330 22.24 0.90 -6.39
CA VAL A 330 22.38 0.46 -4.99
C VAL A 330 23.60 -0.44 -4.83
N TYR A 331 23.79 -1.41 -5.72
CA TYR A 331 24.96 -2.31 -5.65
C TYR A 331 26.27 -1.57 -5.94
N ALA A 332 26.28 -0.70 -6.94
CA ALA A 332 27.44 0.11 -7.30
C ALA A 332 27.88 1.05 -6.16
N ALA A 333 26.96 1.53 -5.32
CA ALA A 333 27.28 2.35 -4.15
C ALA A 333 28.15 1.61 -3.10
N PHE A 334 28.17 0.28 -3.14
CA PHE A 334 29.02 -0.58 -2.30
C PHE A 334 30.16 -1.24 -3.08
N GLY A 335 30.41 -0.83 -4.33
CA GLY A 335 31.42 -1.46 -5.19
C GLY A 335 31.05 -2.88 -5.65
N GLU A 336 29.78 -3.26 -5.53
CA GLU A 336 29.29 -4.59 -5.89
C GLU A 336 28.51 -4.56 -7.20
N THR A 337 28.35 -5.73 -7.83
CA THR A 337 27.40 -5.90 -8.93
C THR A 337 26.19 -6.69 -8.44
N PRO A 338 24.97 -6.43 -8.96
CA PRO A 338 23.82 -7.25 -8.61
C PRO A 338 24.12 -8.72 -8.97
N GLY A 339 24.31 -9.55 -7.94
CA GLY A 339 24.55 -10.97 -8.14
C GLY A 339 23.46 -11.55 -9.02
N ARG A 340 23.85 -12.32 -10.04
CA ARG A 340 22.92 -13.17 -10.78
C ARG A 340 22.22 -14.01 -9.72
N ARG A 341 20.90 -13.92 -9.65
CA ARG A 341 20.06 -14.71 -8.72
C ARG A 341 20.58 -16.13 -8.77
N ALA A 342 21.26 -16.60 -7.71
CA ALA A 342 21.82 -17.93 -7.69
C ALA A 342 20.66 -18.88 -8.03
N THR A 343 20.73 -19.47 -9.22
CA THR A 343 19.98 -20.68 -9.50
C THR A 343 20.37 -21.66 -8.40
N PRO A 344 19.45 -22.42 -7.80
CA PRO A 344 19.77 -23.40 -6.76
C PRO A 344 20.76 -24.51 -7.17
N SER A 345 21.40 -24.38 -8.33
CA SER A 345 22.32 -25.35 -8.93
C SER A 345 23.80 -25.04 -8.70
N GLU A 346 24.15 -23.98 -7.96
CA GLU A 346 25.55 -23.59 -7.69
C GLU A 346 25.92 -23.67 -6.20
N ALA A 347 25.09 -24.35 -5.40
CA ALA A 347 25.42 -24.82 -4.05
C ALA A 347 25.48 -26.37 -4.02
N ALA A 348 25.79 -26.98 -5.17
CA ALA A 348 25.86 -28.43 -5.34
C ALA A 348 27.31 -28.97 -5.45
N ASP A 349 28.31 -28.16 -5.10
CA ASP A 349 29.69 -28.60 -4.94
C ASP A 349 30.28 -27.99 -3.66
N GLU A 350 29.71 -28.39 -2.52
CA GLU A 350 30.55 -28.59 -1.33
C GLU A 350 30.79 -30.09 -1.18
N PRO A 351 32.01 -30.51 -0.80
CA PRO A 351 32.35 -31.93 -0.74
C PRO A 351 31.41 -32.63 0.24
N THR A 352 30.71 -33.65 -0.25
CA THR A 352 30.06 -34.67 0.57
C THR A 352 31.05 -35.11 1.64
N ALA A 353 30.79 -34.71 2.89
CA ALA A 353 31.51 -35.26 4.02
C ALA A 353 31.26 -36.79 4.04
N PRO A 354 32.29 -37.59 4.37
CA PRO A 354 32.24 -39.04 4.22
C PRO A 354 31.18 -39.65 5.13
N ASP A 355 30.60 -40.76 4.67
CA ASP A 355 29.59 -41.61 5.32
C ASP A 355 29.52 -41.43 6.85
N ALA A 356 28.47 -40.77 7.32
CA ALA A 356 28.24 -40.55 8.75
C ALA A 356 27.39 -41.69 9.34
N PRO A 357 27.72 -42.19 10.54
CA PRO A 357 26.98 -43.27 11.19
C PRO A 357 25.58 -42.80 11.61
N THR A 358 24.61 -43.74 11.60
CA THR A 358 23.31 -43.58 12.26
C THR A 358 23.52 -43.24 13.74
N SER A 359 22.95 -42.13 14.23
CA SER A 359 22.89 -41.90 15.68
C SER A 359 22.01 -42.99 16.30
N ALA A 360 22.63 -43.89 17.07
CA ALA A 360 21.95 -45.04 17.66
C ALA A 360 20.88 -44.64 18.72
N ASN A 361 20.91 -43.38 19.20
CA ASN A 361 19.90 -42.79 20.07
C ASN A 361 19.77 -41.28 19.77
N PRO A 362 18.85 -40.85 18.90
CA PRO A 362 18.56 -39.43 18.71
C PRO A 362 17.87 -38.85 19.96
N ALA A 363 18.28 -37.65 20.39
CA ALA A 363 17.58 -36.89 21.42
C ALA A 363 16.19 -36.44 20.93
N SER A 364 15.27 -36.12 21.83
CA SER A 364 13.97 -35.57 21.43
C SER A 364 14.15 -34.21 20.73
N LEU A 365 13.32 -33.90 19.74
CA LEU A 365 13.33 -32.58 19.11
C LEU A 365 12.92 -31.49 20.10
N ALA A 366 12.07 -31.82 21.07
CA ALA A 366 11.70 -30.93 22.17
C ALA A 366 12.93 -30.52 23.01
N ASP A 367 13.76 -31.48 23.43
CA ASP A 367 14.97 -31.18 24.22
C ASP A 367 15.96 -30.31 23.43
N LEU A 368 16.11 -30.58 22.13
CA LEU A 368 16.96 -29.77 21.24
C LEU A 368 16.40 -28.36 21.05
N LEU A 369 15.08 -28.21 20.97
CA LEU A 369 14.42 -26.92 20.91
C LEU A 369 14.65 -26.13 22.21
N ASP A 370 14.53 -26.77 23.36
CA ASP A 370 14.79 -26.16 24.67
C ASP A 370 16.24 -25.71 24.80
N GLN A 371 17.20 -26.50 24.29
CA GLN A 371 18.60 -26.10 24.22
C GLN A 371 18.78 -24.84 23.34
N VAL A 372 18.15 -24.79 22.16
CA VAL A 372 18.20 -23.60 21.29
C VAL A 372 17.61 -22.37 21.98
N ILE A 373 16.48 -22.53 22.68
CA ILE A 373 15.83 -21.45 23.43
C ILE A 373 16.71 -21.00 24.60
N ALA A 374 17.39 -21.91 25.28
CA ALA A 374 18.31 -21.59 26.37
C ALA A 374 19.55 -20.82 25.87
N GLU A 375 20.09 -21.20 24.71
CA GLU A 375 21.30 -20.58 24.15
C GLU A 375 21.03 -19.22 23.48
N THR A 376 19.90 -19.08 22.77
CA THR A 376 19.62 -17.89 21.95
C THR A 376 18.48 -17.03 22.47
N GLY A 377 17.61 -17.59 23.31
CA GLY A 377 16.28 -17.05 23.60
C GLY A 377 15.24 -17.48 22.56
N GLN A 378 13.96 -17.34 22.90
CA GLN A 378 12.84 -17.84 22.10
C GLN A 378 12.68 -17.16 20.71
N GLY A 379 13.28 -15.98 20.52
CA GLY A 379 13.06 -15.17 19.32
C GLY A 379 11.60 -14.80 19.08
N ARG A 380 11.25 -14.39 17.86
CA ARG A 380 9.87 -14.19 17.41
C ARG A 380 9.30 -15.42 16.71
N ARG A 381 10.16 -16.16 16.02
CA ARG A 381 9.84 -17.43 15.36
C ARG A 381 11.07 -18.33 15.37
N ILE A 382 10.83 -19.63 15.50
CA ILE A 382 11.86 -20.66 15.39
C ILE A 382 11.47 -21.56 14.23
N SER A 383 12.39 -21.75 13.29
CA SER A 383 12.19 -22.67 12.18
C SER A 383 13.12 -23.87 12.33
N VAL A 384 12.58 -25.07 12.19
CA VAL A 384 13.34 -26.31 12.18
C VAL A 384 13.21 -26.96 10.81
N THR A 385 14.35 -27.32 10.22
CA THR A 385 14.36 -28.16 9.03
C THR A 385 14.13 -29.60 9.48
N LEU A 386 13.11 -30.26 8.94
CA LEU A 386 12.79 -31.65 9.27
C LEU A 386 13.97 -32.55 8.87
N PRO A 387 14.60 -33.25 9.84
CA PRO A 387 15.78 -34.05 9.56
C PRO A 387 15.41 -35.36 8.89
N SER A 388 16.29 -35.87 8.04
CA SER A 388 16.20 -37.27 7.59
C SER A 388 16.63 -38.26 8.68
N GLU A 389 16.21 -39.52 8.60
CA GLU A 389 16.57 -40.55 9.59
C GLU A 389 18.08 -40.78 9.72
N ALA A 390 18.85 -40.48 8.67
CA ALA A 390 20.30 -40.60 8.63
C ALA A 390 21.04 -39.32 9.06
N GLU A 391 20.32 -38.23 9.35
CA GLU A 391 20.95 -36.94 9.64
C GLU A 391 21.47 -36.89 11.07
N THR A 392 22.78 -36.71 11.21
CA THR A 392 23.46 -36.61 12.52
C THR A 392 23.34 -35.21 13.12
N ARG A 393 22.75 -34.26 12.40
CA ARG A 393 22.65 -32.85 12.79
C ARG A 393 21.28 -32.28 12.44
N ILE A 394 20.83 -31.32 13.23
CA ILE A 394 19.60 -30.57 12.99
C ILE A 394 19.90 -29.09 12.92
N ARG A 395 19.29 -28.43 11.94
CA ARG A 395 19.35 -26.99 11.78
C ARG A 395 18.11 -26.31 12.34
N PHE A 396 18.34 -25.42 13.29
CA PHE A 396 17.36 -24.45 13.78
C PHE A 396 17.70 -23.05 13.30
N ALA A 397 16.69 -22.27 12.93
CA ALA A 397 16.83 -20.86 12.60
C ALA A 397 15.91 -20.04 13.51
N VAL A 398 16.52 -19.25 14.40
CA VAL A 398 15.83 -18.38 15.36
C VAL A 398 15.80 -16.96 14.81
N ASP A 399 14.61 -16.45 14.53
CA ASP A 399 14.37 -15.12 13.95
C ASP A 399 13.93 -14.14 15.03
N PHE A 400 14.80 -13.18 15.37
CA PHE A 400 14.51 -12.08 16.29
C PHE A 400 13.91 -10.86 15.58
N GLY A 401 13.97 -10.85 14.25
CA GLY A 401 13.51 -9.75 13.41
C GLY A 401 12.06 -9.91 13.00
N ASN A 402 11.79 -9.50 11.77
CA ASN A 402 10.47 -9.62 11.15
C ASN A 402 10.45 -10.71 10.08
N GLY A 403 11.37 -11.67 10.06
CA GLY A 403 11.37 -12.78 9.08
C GLY A 403 12.14 -12.62 7.82
N VAL A 404 12.82 -11.50 7.70
CA VAL A 404 13.40 -11.07 6.43
C VAL A 404 14.63 -10.21 6.64
N GLN A 405 14.89 -9.77 7.88
CA GLN A 405 16.16 -9.29 8.41
C GLN A 405 17.06 -10.51 8.72
N GLN A 406 17.79 -11.01 7.72
CA GLN A 406 18.62 -12.22 7.89
C GLN A 406 19.75 -12.02 8.90
N GLU A 407 20.18 -10.77 9.10
CA GLU A 407 21.11 -10.36 10.15
C GLU A 407 20.56 -10.56 11.57
N ARG A 408 19.25 -10.74 11.72
CA ARG A 408 18.58 -11.07 12.98
C ARG A 408 18.12 -12.54 13.03
N VAL A 409 18.58 -13.36 12.09
CA VAL A 409 18.34 -14.80 12.09
C VAL A 409 19.61 -15.48 12.54
N HIS A 410 19.53 -16.16 13.68
CA HIS A 410 20.63 -16.96 14.21
C HIS A 410 20.36 -18.40 13.79
N THR A 411 21.29 -18.99 13.03
CA THR A 411 21.19 -20.40 12.64
C THR A 411 22.10 -21.21 13.54
N LEU A 412 21.52 -22.23 14.17
CA LEU A 412 22.22 -23.15 15.05
C LEU A 412 22.14 -24.54 14.44
N GLU A 413 23.29 -25.21 14.39
CA GLU A 413 23.38 -26.62 14.00
C GLU A 413 23.75 -27.42 15.25
N LEU A 414 22.83 -28.27 15.69
CA LEU A 414 22.98 -29.11 16.87
C LEU A 414 23.17 -30.56 16.45
N ALA A 415 23.99 -31.30 17.20
CA ALA A 415 24.09 -32.74 17.04
C ALA A 415 22.77 -33.42 17.40
N ARG A 416 22.34 -34.41 16.61
CA ARG A 416 21.05 -35.11 16.78
C ARG A 416 20.98 -35.91 18.09
N ASP A 417 22.13 -36.28 18.64
CA ASP A 417 22.29 -37.01 19.90
C ASP A 417 22.26 -36.12 21.16
N GLY A 418 22.14 -34.79 21.01
CA GLY A 418 22.09 -33.84 22.13
C GLY A 418 23.46 -33.53 22.75
N SER A 419 24.57 -33.96 22.14
CA SER A 419 25.94 -33.71 22.65
C SER A 419 26.38 -32.24 22.62
N GLY A 420 25.54 -31.32 22.11
CA GLY A 420 25.74 -29.87 22.14
C GLY A 420 25.78 -29.20 20.76
N ALA A 421 25.65 -27.87 20.75
CA ALA A 421 25.70 -27.07 19.52
C ALA A 421 27.08 -27.11 18.87
N VAL A 422 27.15 -27.50 17.60
CA VAL A 422 28.42 -27.61 16.86
C VAL A 422 28.74 -26.33 16.08
N GLN A 423 27.77 -25.44 15.86
CA GLN A 423 28.07 -24.14 15.24
C GLN A 423 26.91 -23.14 15.34
N THR A 424 27.20 -21.92 15.80
CA THR A 424 26.41 -20.77 15.38
C THR A 424 26.89 -20.40 13.97
N ILE A 425 26.15 -20.81 12.95
CA ILE A 425 26.36 -20.29 11.60
C ILE A 425 25.73 -18.90 11.61
N GLY A 426 26.54 -17.89 11.93
CA GLY A 426 26.15 -16.49 11.76
C GLY A 426 25.64 -16.33 10.32
N GLY A 427 24.40 -15.86 10.19
CA GLY A 427 23.64 -15.88 8.93
C GLY A 427 24.51 -15.49 7.74
N THR A 428 24.51 -16.34 6.70
CA THR A 428 25.22 -16.20 5.42
C THR A 428 25.66 -14.76 5.20
N SER A 429 26.97 -14.51 5.26
CA SER A 429 27.58 -13.18 5.18
C SER A 429 27.01 -12.41 4.00
N SER A 430 25.94 -11.67 4.25
CA SER A 430 25.20 -10.97 3.22
C SER A 430 26.06 -9.77 2.85
N SER A 431 26.43 -9.65 1.59
CA SER A 431 27.23 -8.51 1.13
C SER A 431 26.55 -7.17 1.50
N PRO A 432 27.30 -6.10 1.79
CA PRO A 432 26.72 -4.80 2.13
C PRO A 432 25.62 -4.33 1.17
N ALA A 433 25.76 -4.55 -0.14
CA ALA A 433 24.71 -4.19 -1.10
C ALA A 433 23.45 -5.05 -0.95
N SER A 434 23.60 -6.35 -0.67
CA SER A 434 22.45 -7.24 -0.45
C SER A 434 21.69 -6.87 0.84
N GLN A 435 22.40 -6.44 1.88
CA GLN A 435 21.82 -5.87 3.11
C GLN A 435 21.08 -4.57 2.82
N ALA A 436 21.70 -3.64 2.06
CA ALA A 436 21.06 -2.39 1.66
C ALA A 436 19.78 -2.63 0.83
N ARG A 437 19.81 -3.58 -0.12
CA ARG A 437 18.63 -3.94 -0.93
C ARG A 437 17.49 -4.50 -0.08
N ARG A 438 17.83 -5.31 0.93
CA ARG A 438 16.90 -5.86 1.92
C ARG A 438 16.31 -4.75 2.80
N TYR A 439 17.14 -3.82 3.27
CA TYR A 439 16.70 -2.65 4.02
C TYR A 439 15.73 -1.79 3.22
N ILE A 440 16.04 -1.51 1.94
CA ILE A 440 15.17 -0.78 1.01
C ILE A 440 13.77 -1.39 0.92
N ARG A 441 13.68 -2.73 0.87
CA ARG A 441 12.39 -3.45 0.91
C ARG A 441 11.58 -3.14 2.16
N PHE A 442 12.19 -3.24 3.34
CA PHE A 442 11.48 -3.01 4.60
C PHE A 442 11.25 -1.54 4.90
N LEU A 443 12.07 -0.65 4.35
CA LEU A 443 11.87 0.78 4.46
C LEU A 443 10.63 1.19 3.65
N HIS A 444 10.45 0.61 2.46
CA HIS A 444 9.27 0.84 1.64
C HIS A 444 7.97 0.43 2.34
N THR A 445 7.96 -0.73 3.01
CA THR A 445 6.79 -1.23 3.76
C THR A 445 6.68 -0.62 5.16
N GLY A 446 7.71 0.09 5.64
CA GLY A 446 7.79 0.61 7.01
C GLY A 446 8.15 -0.44 8.07
N GLU A 447 8.30 -1.71 7.70
CA GLU A 447 8.57 -2.83 8.61
C GLU A 447 9.93 -2.75 9.33
N VAL A 448 10.89 -1.94 8.84
CA VAL A 448 12.18 -1.71 9.54
C VAL A 448 11.96 -1.23 10.97
N TYR A 449 10.99 -0.33 11.17
CA TYR A 449 10.70 0.27 12.48
C TYR A 449 9.47 -0.37 13.15
N GLY A 450 9.12 -1.60 12.74
CA GLY A 450 7.97 -2.33 13.26
C GLY A 450 6.64 -1.61 13.00
N LEU A 451 5.72 -1.70 13.96
CA LEU A 451 4.35 -1.19 13.79
C LEU A 451 4.30 0.33 13.58
N LEU A 452 5.18 1.09 14.24
CA LEU A 452 5.27 2.55 14.09
C LEU A 452 5.66 2.91 12.65
N GLY A 453 6.68 2.26 12.09
CA GLY A 453 7.13 2.52 10.72
C GLY A 453 6.08 2.12 9.69
N GLN A 454 5.42 0.97 9.87
CA GLN A 454 4.30 0.56 9.03
C GLN A 454 3.15 1.57 9.10
N THR A 455 2.78 2.03 10.30
CA THR A 455 1.76 3.07 10.48
C THR A 455 2.13 4.34 9.70
N LEU A 456 3.39 4.78 9.79
CA LEU A 456 3.87 5.95 9.06
C LEU A 456 3.82 5.76 7.55
N ALA A 457 4.18 4.58 7.03
CA ALA A 457 4.10 4.25 5.61
C ALA A 457 2.65 4.22 5.11
N GLY A 458 1.74 3.64 5.90
CA GLY A 458 0.30 3.63 5.63
C GLY A 458 -0.31 5.03 5.66
N LEU A 459 0.05 5.86 6.65
CA LEU A 459 -0.34 7.26 6.70
C LEU A 459 0.19 8.04 5.49
N ALA A 460 1.47 7.87 5.13
CA ALA A 460 2.03 8.51 3.95
C ALA A 460 1.22 8.15 2.69
N SER A 461 0.87 6.87 2.51
CA SER A 461 0.04 6.41 1.40
C SER A 461 -1.38 6.99 1.46
N LEU A 462 -2.00 7.10 2.64
CA LEU A 462 -3.28 7.77 2.83
C LEU A 462 -3.22 9.27 2.47
N PHE A 463 -2.14 9.96 2.83
CA PHE A 463 -1.95 11.36 2.47
C PHE A 463 -1.61 11.54 0.99
N ALA A 464 -1.00 10.56 0.32
CA ALA A 464 -0.88 10.57 -1.14
C ALA A 464 -2.24 10.53 -1.83
N ILE A 465 -3.21 9.76 -1.31
CA ILE A 465 -4.61 9.79 -1.80
C ILE A 465 -5.18 11.20 -1.69
N LEU A 466 -5.00 11.86 -0.53
CA LEU A 466 -5.44 13.24 -0.32
C LEU A 466 -4.74 14.21 -1.28
N LEU A 467 -3.45 14.06 -1.53
CA LEU A 467 -2.68 14.89 -2.46
C LEU A 467 -3.17 14.76 -3.89
N VAL A 468 -3.43 13.53 -4.36
CA VAL A 468 -4.01 13.30 -5.69
C VAL A 468 -5.39 13.93 -5.79
N TYR A 469 -6.26 13.68 -4.81
CA TYR A 469 -7.62 14.23 -4.79
C TYR A 469 -7.61 15.77 -4.84
N THR A 470 -6.90 16.39 -3.90
CA THR A 470 -6.80 17.86 -3.81
C THR A 470 -6.14 18.46 -5.06
N GLY A 471 -5.07 17.84 -5.56
CA GLY A 471 -4.35 18.26 -6.76
C GLY A 471 -5.24 18.20 -8.01
N ALA A 472 -5.99 17.12 -8.20
CA ALA A 472 -6.92 16.94 -9.30
C ALA A 472 -8.04 17.99 -9.26
N CYS A 473 -8.69 18.19 -8.11
CA CYS A 473 -9.74 19.19 -7.95
C CYS A 473 -9.23 20.62 -8.26
N LEU A 474 -8.04 20.98 -7.76
CA LEU A 474 -7.43 22.29 -8.02
C LEU A 474 -7.05 22.47 -9.49
N GLY A 475 -6.52 21.41 -10.12
CA GLY A 475 -6.11 21.43 -11.52
C GLY A 475 -7.28 21.52 -12.48
N VAL A 476 -8.30 20.68 -12.31
CA VAL A 476 -9.53 20.73 -13.12
C VAL A 476 -10.20 22.10 -12.96
N SER A 477 -10.35 22.59 -11.74
CA SER A 477 -10.94 23.93 -11.49
C SER A 477 -10.17 25.06 -12.21
N ARG A 478 -8.84 24.94 -12.29
CA ARG A 478 -8.00 25.94 -12.97
C ARG A 478 -8.15 25.85 -14.49
N ILE A 479 -8.13 24.65 -15.06
CA ILE A 479 -8.29 24.42 -16.51
C ILE A 479 -9.68 24.86 -16.97
N SER A 480 -10.74 24.45 -16.27
CA SER A 480 -12.12 24.83 -16.61
C SER A 480 -12.32 26.34 -16.63
N ARG A 481 -11.73 27.06 -15.65
CA ARG A 481 -11.78 28.53 -15.62
C ARG A 481 -11.07 29.16 -16.82
N MET A 482 -9.92 28.63 -17.22
CA MET A 482 -9.17 29.14 -18.37
C MET A 482 -9.92 28.92 -19.68
N ILE A 483 -10.54 27.74 -19.83
CA ILE A 483 -11.38 27.43 -21.00
C ILE A 483 -12.60 28.37 -21.04
N GLY A 484 -13.26 28.58 -19.91
CA GLY A 484 -14.39 29.51 -19.80
C GLY A 484 -14.02 30.95 -20.18
N GLN A 485 -12.87 31.44 -19.70
CA GLN A 485 -12.37 32.77 -20.06
C GLN A 485 -12.07 32.90 -21.55
N ARG A 486 -11.43 31.88 -22.16
CA ARG A 486 -11.15 31.88 -23.60
C ARG A 486 -12.41 31.87 -24.44
N ARG A 487 -13.43 31.11 -24.04
CA ARG A 487 -14.73 31.10 -24.71
C ARG A 487 -15.44 32.45 -24.62
N ALA A 488 -15.44 33.07 -23.44
CA ALA A 488 -16.02 34.39 -23.21
C ALA A 488 -15.30 35.53 -23.94
N SER A 489 -14.02 35.36 -24.30
CA SER A 489 -13.28 36.31 -25.13
C SER A 489 -13.43 36.05 -26.64
N ALA A 490 -13.99 34.90 -27.03
CA ALA A 490 -14.21 34.51 -28.42
C ALA A 490 -15.67 34.75 -28.86
N SER A 491 -16.61 34.78 -27.92
CA SER A 491 -17.97 35.34 -28.07
C SER A 491 -17.93 36.85 -27.95
#